data_AF-A0A2E0AL61-F1
#
_entry.id   AF-A0A2E0AL61-F1
#
_cell.length_a   1.000
_cell.length_b   1.000
_cell.length_c   1.000
_cell.angle_alpha   90.00
_cell.angle_beta   90.00
_cell.angle_gamma   90.00
#
_symmetry.space_group_name_H-M   'P 1'
#
loop_
_entity.id
_entity.type
_entity.pdbx_description
1 polymer ?
#
loop_
_entity_poly.entity_id
_entity_poly.type
_entity_poly.pdbx_seq_one_letter_code
_entity_poly.pdbx_strand_id
1 'polypeptide(L)'
;MTLAKQLRAALRDMRWERIHDFGPIEDTFPEGTAPVLTDRPNLDLAVIALNSQGELLDAANVILSRDQPQGLISNLDSTFTSTNITWQRWNQKRWDGERPWINSITNAKKKALIDPTQQARGDVIFMSPYPASLFKLPLAFFLLEETSEQRINRSDIRKNLRKMLTVSSNQATKDLLKTLHDIGRIGAMNRRFKRLGLGRIQIEGTDPTTGGNWGVGSITMTSMDTAKLLWLIQSDPQGPALWTQPNGKPARSKLNRKDQQILLKHLGDQAFSETLSTANFGVGGNSNDTLKTPANIEPGIPSRVPQRWIDPITGEVKFMYEGFEINYGEDVRPYNTSVANKDFFHKTGLTYNFGSDAGIIRNSQDPDSPSYIISFISNLGFRYTDPAFADRKSYPMYDDPKPIAYVQEIPRLGNNVDQLMDDLFGRHTSSKA
;
A
#
# COMPACT_ATOMS: atom_id res chain seq x y z
N MET A 1 20.11 14.96 -7.17
CA MET A 1 19.06 15.22 -6.14
C MET A 1 18.90 13.96 -5.30
N THR A 2 18.61 14.04 -3.99
CA THR A 2 18.43 12.85 -3.13
C THR A 2 17.08 12.17 -3.41
N LEU A 3 16.92 10.88 -3.08
CA LEU A 3 15.64 10.17 -3.22
C LEU A 3 14.49 10.92 -2.53
N ALA A 4 14.68 11.31 -1.27
CA ALA A 4 13.66 12.01 -0.49
C ALA A 4 13.19 13.33 -1.14
N LYS A 5 14.10 14.10 -1.73
CA LYS A 5 13.73 15.35 -2.43
C LYS A 5 12.92 15.06 -3.69
N GLN A 6 13.25 13.99 -4.42
CA GLN A 6 12.54 13.58 -5.64
C GLN A 6 11.14 13.03 -5.32
N LEU A 7 10.99 12.21 -4.29
CA LEU A 7 9.67 11.75 -3.84
C LEU A 7 8.78 12.90 -3.37
N ARG A 8 9.35 13.90 -2.67
CA ARG A 8 8.59 15.10 -2.30
C ARG A 8 8.12 15.88 -3.52
N ALA A 9 8.97 16.02 -4.54
CA ALA A 9 8.55 16.64 -5.80
C ALA A 9 7.41 15.85 -6.44
N ALA A 10 7.54 14.53 -6.56
CA ALA A 10 6.50 13.67 -7.13
C ALA A 10 5.14 13.79 -6.42
N LEU A 11 5.12 13.81 -5.07
CA LEU A 11 3.87 14.03 -4.32
C LEU A 11 3.31 15.45 -4.50
N ARG A 12 4.17 16.47 -4.47
CA ARG A 12 3.75 17.86 -4.64
C ARG A 12 3.13 18.09 -6.02
N ASP A 13 3.69 17.44 -7.04
CA ASP A 13 3.33 17.59 -8.45
C ASP A 13 2.09 16.75 -8.86
N MET A 14 1.48 16.03 -7.91
CA MET A 14 0.14 15.45 -8.09
C MET A 14 -0.87 16.57 -8.39
N ARG A 15 -1.77 16.36 -9.36
CA ARG A 15 -2.81 17.30 -9.81
C ARG A 15 -4.10 17.15 -8.98
N TRP A 16 -3.97 17.25 -7.66
CA TRP A 16 -5.07 17.15 -6.69
C TRP A 16 -6.24 18.12 -6.98
N GLU A 17 -5.98 19.28 -7.59
CA GLU A 17 -7.00 20.23 -8.02
C GLU A 17 -7.90 19.71 -9.16
N ARG A 18 -7.61 18.52 -9.70
CA ARG A 18 -8.46 17.79 -10.64
C ARG A 18 -9.27 16.68 -9.98
N ILE A 19 -9.02 16.39 -8.70
CA ILE A 19 -9.72 15.32 -8.00
C ILE A 19 -11.05 15.88 -7.53
N HIS A 20 -12.14 15.20 -7.86
CA HIS A 20 -13.49 15.53 -7.43
C HIS A 20 -13.91 14.68 -6.23
N ASP A 21 -14.76 15.23 -5.36
CA ASP A 21 -15.25 14.59 -4.13
C ASP A 21 -16.77 14.40 -4.20
N PHE A 22 -17.24 13.14 -4.22
CA PHE A 22 -18.68 12.83 -4.17
C PHE A 22 -19.34 13.21 -2.84
N GLY A 23 -18.57 13.44 -1.78
CA GLY A 23 -19.05 13.87 -0.47
C GLY A 23 -18.85 12.83 0.63
N PRO A 24 -19.27 13.15 1.87
CA PRO A 24 -18.94 12.33 3.04
C PRO A 24 -19.85 11.11 3.25
N ILE A 25 -20.98 11.02 2.54
CA ILE A 25 -21.98 9.97 2.73
C ILE A 25 -21.94 9.03 1.53
N GLU A 26 -21.53 7.79 1.79
CA GLU A 26 -21.55 6.72 0.79
C GLU A 26 -22.98 6.54 0.22
N ASP A 27 -23.05 6.39 -1.10
CA ASP A 27 -24.26 6.24 -1.93
C ASP A 27 -25.11 7.50 -2.03
N THR A 28 -24.57 8.64 -1.58
CA THR A 28 -25.16 9.96 -1.81
C THR A 28 -24.29 10.75 -2.76
N PHE A 29 -24.87 11.22 -3.86
CA PHE A 29 -24.16 11.97 -4.90
C PHE A 29 -24.63 13.44 -4.93
N PRO A 30 -23.75 14.41 -5.28
CA PRO A 30 -24.15 15.80 -5.49
C PRO A 30 -25.19 15.91 -6.60
N GLU A 31 -26.05 16.94 -6.60
CA GLU A 31 -27.07 17.11 -7.66
C GLU A 31 -26.43 17.33 -9.05
N GLY A 32 -25.37 18.14 -9.12
CA GLY A 32 -24.59 18.41 -10.34
C GLY A 32 -23.27 17.66 -10.40
N THR A 33 -22.27 18.29 -11.03
CA THR A 33 -20.88 17.86 -10.98
C THR A 33 -20.35 17.94 -9.56
N ALA A 34 -19.72 16.86 -9.10
CA ALA A 34 -19.05 16.81 -7.81
C ALA A 34 -18.02 17.96 -7.69
N PRO A 35 -17.92 18.63 -6.54
CA PRO A 35 -16.93 19.69 -6.35
C PRO A 35 -15.51 19.12 -6.42
N VAL A 36 -14.57 19.96 -6.84
CA VAL A 36 -13.14 19.67 -6.70
C VAL A 36 -12.77 19.60 -5.22
N LEU A 37 -11.84 18.71 -4.88
CA LEU A 37 -11.29 18.54 -3.56
C LEU A 37 -10.67 19.86 -3.04
N THR A 38 -11.21 20.37 -1.94
CA THR A 38 -10.80 21.66 -1.36
C THR A 38 -9.46 21.60 -0.62
N ASP A 39 -9.27 20.57 0.19
CA ASP A 39 -8.08 20.38 1.02
C ASP A 39 -7.16 19.30 0.45
N ARG A 40 -5.84 19.48 0.56
CA ARG A 40 -4.88 18.44 0.19
C ARG A 40 -5.20 17.14 0.95
N PRO A 41 -5.24 15.98 0.26
CA PRO A 41 -5.43 14.70 0.92
C PRO A 41 -4.26 14.40 1.84
N ASN A 42 -4.50 13.53 2.82
CA ASN A 42 -3.44 12.93 3.62
C ASN A 42 -2.86 11.74 2.86
N LEU A 43 -1.62 11.88 2.40
CA LEU A 43 -0.85 10.85 1.71
C LEU A 43 0.43 10.57 2.50
N ASP A 44 0.74 9.29 2.67
CA ASP A 44 2.01 8.82 3.22
C ASP A 44 2.68 7.92 2.17
N LEU A 45 3.88 8.29 1.73
CA LEU A 45 4.65 7.55 0.73
C LEU A 45 6.02 7.19 1.29
N ALA A 46 6.40 5.92 1.16
CA ALA A 46 7.74 5.45 1.48
C ALA A 46 8.32 4.63 0.33
N VAL A 47 9.62 4.80 0.10
CA VAL A 47 10.40 3.99 -0.84
C VAL A 47 11.70 3.53 -0.17
N ILE A 48 12.04 2.26 -0.36
CA ILE A 48 13.33 1.68 0.00
C ILE A 48 13.95 1.12 -1.28
N ALA A 49 15.08 1.69 -1.70
CA ALA A 49 15.87 1.23 -2.85
C ALA A 49 16.96 0.27 -2.38
N LEU A 50 17.13 -0.84 -3.08
CA LEU A 50 17.99 -1.95 -2.67
C LEU A 50 18.89 -2.38 -3.83
N ASN A 51 20.12 -2.77 -3.52
CA ASN A 51 21.02 -3.35 -4.50
C ASN A 51 20.59 -4.77 -4.88
N SER A 52 21.35 -5.42 -5.77
CA SER A 52 21.07 -6.78 -6.22
C SER A 52 21.19 -7.84 -5.13
N GLN A 53 21.90 -7.55 -4.03
CA GLN A 53 22.00 -8.40 -2.85
C GLN A 53 20.86 -8.14 -1.84
N GLY A 54 19.95 -7.19 -2.12
CA GLY A 54 18.87 -6.80 -1.22
C GLY A 54 19.32 -5.90 -0.06
N GLU A 55 20.51 -5.32 -0.16
CA GLU A 55 21.06 -4.37 0.81
C GLU A 55 20.62 -2.94 0.48
N LEU A 56 20.55 -2.08 1.48
CA LEU A 56 20.08 -0.71 1.35
C LEU A 56 20.97 0.16 0.46
N LEU A 57 20.38 0.79 -0.55
CA LEU A 57 21.00 1.88 -1.29
C LEU A 57 20.54 3.25 -0.78
N ASP A 58 19.22 3.43 -0.65
CA ASP A 58 18.62 4.67 -0.14
C ASP A 58 17.20 4.36 0.41
N ALA A 59 16.70 5.19 1.31
CA ALA A 59 15.34 5.11 1.81
C ALA A 59 14.78 6.50 2.08
N ALA A 60 13.50 6.69 1.75
CA ALA A 60 12.82 7.94 1.98
C ALA A 60 11.38 7.72 2.39
N ASN A 61 10.87 8.63 3.22
CA ASN A 61 9.46 8.74 3.55
C ASN A 61 9.04 10.20 3.45
N VAL A 62 7.92 10.44 2.79
CA VAL A 62 7.37 11.77 2.56
C VAL A 62 5.87 11.72 2.78
N ILE A 63 5.35 12.72 3.48
CA ILE A 63 3.91 12.92 3.65
C ILE A 63 3.43 14.14 2.85
N LEU A 64 2.18 14.12 2.42
CA LEU A 64 1.42 15.27 1.96
C LEU A 64 0.16 15.38 2.83
N SER A 65 -0.19 16.58 3.26
CA SER A 65 -1.44 16.83 3.99
C SER A 65 -1.88 18.27 3.78
N ARG A 66 -3.08 18.60 4.27
CA ARG A 66 -3.55 19.99 4.34
C ARG A 66 -2.56 20.93 5.05
N ASP A 67 -1.95 20.47 6.15
CA ASP A 67 -1.02 21.29 6.94
C ASP A 67 0.41 21.26 6.36
N GLN A 68 0.70 20.34 5.43
CA GLN A 68 1.98 20.21 4.73
C GLN A 68 1.76 20.14 3.20
N PRO A 69 1.21 21.19 2.58
CA PRO A 69 0.74 21.15 1.18
C PRO A 69 1.89 21.10 0.16
N GLN A 70 3.11 21.41 0.59
CA GLN A 70 4.33 21.28 -0.23
C GLN A 70 5.04 19.93 -0.04
N GLY A 71 4.44 19.04 0.76
CA GLY A 71 5.04 17.80 1.21
C GLY A 71 6.12 17.99 2.28
N LEU A 72 6.20 17.06 3.21
CA LEU A 72 7.21 17.02 4.26
C LEU A 72 8.03 15.75 4.16
N ILE A 73 9.36 15.90 4.08
CA ILE A 73 10.30 14.78 4.18
C ILE A 73 10.41 14.37 5.65
N SER A 74 10.27 13.08 5.90
CA SER A 74 10.47 12.44 7.19
C SER A 74 11.97 12.35 7.51
N ASN A 75 12.37 12.86 8.66
CA ASN A 75 13.73 12.73 9.19
C ASN A 75 13.86 11.35 9.85
N LEU A 76 14.41 10.39 9.11
CA LEU A 76 14.58 9.01 9.57
C LEU A 76 15.82 8.88 10.45
N ASP A 77 15.67 8.29 11.63
CA ASP A 77 16.81 7.87 12.45
C ASP A 77 17.43 6.56 11.94
N SER A 78 18.45 6.04 12.64
CA SER A 78 19.13 4.79 12.30
C SER A 78 18.23 3.54 12.38
N THR A 79 17.01 3.66 12.93
CA THR A 79 16.00 2.60 12.98
C THR A 79 14.92 2.79 11.91
N PHE A 80 15.08 3.77 11.02
CA PHE A 80 14.08 4.21 10.02
C PHE A 80 12.79 4.72 10.67
N THR A 81 12.88 5.25 11.89
CA THR A 81 11.75 5.90 12.56
C THR A 81 11.77 7.39 12.26
N SER A 82 10.61 7.96 11.94
CA SER A 82 10.46 9.41 11.81
C SER A 82 10.69 10.13 13.15
N THR A 83 11.52 11.16 13.13
CA THR A 83 11.84 12.01 14.28
C THR A 83 11.13 13.37 14.25
N ASN A 84 10.65 13.80 13.08
CA ASN A 84 9.98 15.09 12.88
C ASN A 84 8.46 14.98 12.64
N ILE A 85 7.90 13.76 12.62
CA ILE A 85 6.45 13.52 12.48
C ILE A 85 5.92 12.76 13.69
N THR A 86 4.86 13.30 14.31
CA THR A 86 4.00 12.59 15.26
C THR A 86 2.76 12.04 14.55
N TRP A 87 2.55 10.73 14.68
CA TRP A 87 1.46 10.03 14.00
C TRP A 87 0.20 9.92 14.87
N GLN A 88 -0.93 10.30 14.28
CA GLN A 88 -2.26 10.17 14.85
C GLN A 88 -3.09 9.10 14.14
N ARG A 89 -4.00 8.49 14.90
CA ARG A 89 -5.05 7.62 14.38
C ARG A 89 -6.02 8.45 13.53
N TRP A 90 -6.49 7.88 12.43
CA TRP A 90 -7.51 8.54 11.61
C TRP A 90 -8.76 8.89 12.41
N ASN A 91 -9.36 10.03 12.10
CA ASN A 91 -10.66 10.43 12.61
C ASN A 91 -11.50 11.01 11.48
N GLN A 92 -12.46 10.22 10.98
CA GLN A 92 -13.31 10.61 9.85
C GLN A 92 -14.07 11.91 10.12
N LYS A 93 -14.65 12.05 11.32
CA LYS A 93 -15.35 13.28 11.73
C LYS A 93 -14.45 14.53 11.74
N ARG A 94 -13.13 14.41 11.92
CA ARG A 94 -12.21 15.57 11.78
C ARG A 94 -11.92 15.90 10.33
N TRP A 95 -11.84 14.89 9.47
CA TRP A 95 -11.67 15.07 8.03
C TRP A 95 -12.90 15.73 7.41
N ASP A 96 -14.09 15.25 7.74
CA ASP A 96 -15.36 15.80 7.22
C ASP A 96 -15.82 17.10 7.92
N GLY A 97 -14.98 17.71 8.77
CA GLY A 97 -15.26 19.00 9.41
C GLY A 97 -16.22 18.96 10.62
N GLU A 98 -16.81 17.81 10.98
CA GLU A 98 -17.67 17.65 12.17
C GLU A 98 -16.93 17.83 13.51
N ARG A 99 -15.60 17.75 13.51
CA ARG A 99 -14.75 17.94 14.70
C ARG A 99 -13.59 18.87 14.35
N PRO A 100 -13.10 19.69 15.32
CA PRO A 100 -11.95 20.55 15.10
C PRO A 100 -10.74 19.77 14.59
N TRP A 101 -9.86 20.39 13.82
CA TRP A 101 -8.62 19.71 13.42
C TRP A 101 -7.57 19.70 14.54
N ILE A 102 -6.61 18.76 14.50
CA ILE A 102 -5.42 18.78 15.38
C ILE A 102 -4.17 18.96 14.52
N ASN A 103 -3.58 20.14 14.58
CA ASN A 103 -2.35 20.50 13.85
C ASN A 103 -1.11 20.62 14.76
N SER A 104 -1.24 20.35 16.07
CA SER A 104 -0.14 20.48 17.03
C SER A 104 -0.20 19.42 18.13
N ILE A 105 0.97 19.01 18.60
CA ILE A 105 1.15 18.03 19.68
C ILE A 105 0.59 18.48 21.02
N THR A 106 0.58 19.78 21.29
CA THR A 106 0.02 20.33 22.52
C THR A 106 -1.48 20.07 22.62
N ASN A 107 -2.17 19.99 21.48
CA ASN A 107 -3.61 19.76 21.38
C ASN A 107 -3.97 18.27 21.22
N ALA A 108 -2.98 17.40 21.01
CA ALA A 108 -3.19 15.98 20.76
C ALA A 108 -3.39 15.19 22.06
N LYS A 109 -4.60 14.67 22.28
CA LYS A 109 -4.89 13.74 23.38
C LYS A 109 -4.14 12.42 23.15
N LYS A 110 -3.64 11.78 24.22
CA LYS A 110 -2.93 10.48 24.14
C LYS A 110 -3.64 9.43 23.30
N LYS A 111 -4.97 9.31 23.42
CA LYS A 111 -5.81 8.36 22.66
C LYS A 111 -5.89 8.61 21.16
N ALA A 112 -5.51 9.81 20.70
CA ALA A 112 -5.46 10.14 19.29
C ALA A 112 -4.11 9.74 18.66
N LEU A 113 -3.07 9.50 19.48
CA LEU A 113 -1.76 9.09 19.00
C LEU A 113 -1.74 7.59 18.72
N ILE A 114 -0.98 7.18 17.69
CA ILE A 114 -0.77 5.76 17.39
C ILE A 114 0.18 5.13 18.43
N ASP A 115 1.30 5.80 18.72
CA ASP A 115 2.23 5.41 19.79
C ASP A 115 2.41 6.56 20.80
N PRO A 116 1.57 6.63 21.85
CA PRO A 116 1.71 7.67 22.86
C PRO A 116 2.97 7.52 23.72
N THR A 117 3.68 6.38 23.65
CA THR A 117 4.87 6.07 24.43
C THR A 117 6.18 6.43 23.73
N GLN A 118 6.12 6.91 22.48
CA GLN A 118 7.30 7.34 21.74
C GLN A 118 7.98 8.53 22.46
N GLN A 119 9.26 8.35 22.81
CA GLN A 119 10.04 9.33 23.58
C GLN A 119 10.35 10.60 22.76
N ALA A 120 10.77 10.44 21.50
CA ALA A 120 10.95 11.55 20.56
C ALA A 120 9.65 11.77 19.78
N ARG A 121 9.12 13.00 19.84
CA ARG A 121 7.94 13.42 19.07
C ARG A 121 8.34 14.55 18.14
N GLY A 122 7.90 14.45 16.90
CA GLY A 122 8.03 15.54 15.95
C GLY A 122 6.99 16.61 16.16
N ASP A 123 7.34 17.85 15.80
CA ASP A 123 6.43 19.00 15.89
C ASP A 123 5.29 18.92 14.87
N VAL A 124 5.51 18.24 13.74
CA VAL A 124 4.48 18.04 12.72
C VAL A 124 3.57 16.89 13.12
N ILE A 125 2.27 17.14 13.07
CA ILE A 125 1.24 16.14 13.30
C ILE A 125 0.70 15.64 11.98
N PHE A 126 0.61 14.32 11.84
CA PHE A 126 0.00 13.69 10.68
C PHE A 126 -1.05 12.66 11.10
N MET A 127 -2.26 12.82 10.56
CA MET A 127 -3.35 11.87 10.76
C MET A 127 -3.21 10.75 9.72
N SER A 128 -2.71 9.60 10.17
CA SER A 128 -2.41 8.46 9.31
C SER A 128 -3.69 7.92 8.69
N PRO A 129 -3.82 7.86 7.35
CA PRO A 129 -4.99 7.28 6.72
C PRO A 129 -5.17 5.81 7.10
N TYR A 130 -6.43 5.36 7.11
CA TYR A 130 -6.74 3.96 7.37
C TYR A 130 -6.26 3.09 6.20
N PRO A 131 -5.54 1.99 6.45
CA PRO A 131 -4.91 1.21 5.38
C PRO A 131 -5.87 0.37 4.54
N ALA A 132 -7.19 0.38 4.81
CA ALA A 132 -8.13 -0.50 4.12
C ALA A 132 -7.63 -1.96 4.09
N SER A 133 -7.78 -2.66 2.97
CA SER A 133 -7.34 -4.06 2.87
C SER A 133 -5.82 -4.29 2.90
N LEU A 134 -4.99 -3.24 2.93
CA LEU A 134 -3.53 -3.39 3.03
C LEU A 134 -3.11 -4.06 4.36
N PHE A 135 -3.88 -3.94 5.45
CA PHE A 135 -3.56 -4.60 6.73
C PHE A 135 -3.52 -6.13 6.65
N LYS A 136 -4.08 -6.73 5.59
CA LYS A 136 -3.98 -8.17 5.32
C LYS A 136 -2.52 -8.61 5.12
N LEU A 137 -1.63 -7.70 4.72
CA LEU A 137 -0.19 -7.94 4.58
C LEU A 137 0.50 -8.24 5.94
N PRO A 138 0.46 -7.36 6.96
CA PRO A 138 1.01 -7.69 8.27
C PRO A 138 0.33 -8.89 8.93
N LEU A 139 -0.99 -9.07 8.73
CA LEU A 139 -1.68 -10.27 9.21
C LEU A 139 -1.09 -11.55 8.59
N ALA A 140 -0.90 -11.59 7.28
CA ALA A 140 -0.30 -12.73 6.57
C ALA A 140 1.12 -13.01 7.04
N PHE A 141 1.96 -11.97 7.17
CA PHE A 141 3.32 -12.10 7.68
C PHE A 141 3.33 -12.76 9.05
N PHE A 142 2.52 -12.26 9.99
CA PHE A 142 2.50 -12.78 11.34
C PHE A 142 1.96 -14.21 11.41
N LEU A 143 0.87 -14.53 10.70
CA LEU A 143 0.36 -15.90 10.60
C LEU A 143 1.43 -16.88 10.10
N LEU A 144 2.23 -16.46 9.12
CA LEU A 144 3.29 -17.29 8.58
C LEU A 144 4.50 -17.40 9.54
N GLU A 145 4.82 -16.36 10.32
CA GLU A 145 5.77 -16.51 11.44
C GLU A 145 5.26 -17.56 12.44
N GLU A 146 3.97 -17.55 12.77
CA GLU A 146 3.36 -18.54 13.68
C GLU A 146 3.39 -19.97 13.09
N THR A 147 3.25 -20.12 11.77
CA THR A 147 3.46 -21.43 11.12
C THR A 147 4.92 -21.87 11.12
N SER A 148 5.86 -20.94 10.93
CA SER A 148 7.29 -21.22 11.00
C SER A 148 7.73 -21.62 12.41
N GLU A 149 7.09 -21.06 13.43
CA GLU A 149 7.24 -21.44 14.84
C GLU A 149 6.37 -22.64 15.26
N GLN A 150 5.68 -23.29 14.31
CA GLN A 150 4.84 -24.47 14.54
C GLN A 150 3.69 -24.26 15.55
N ARG A 151 3.23 -23.02 15.73
CA ARG A 151 2.08 -22.67 16.60
C ARG A 151 0.74 -22.81 15.87
N ILE A 152 0.78 -22.75 14.54
CA ILE A 152 -0.37 -22.95 13.64
C ILE A 152 0.06 -23.94 12.56
N ASN A 153 -0.79 -24.91 12.23
CA ASN A 153 -0.53 -25.74 11.07
C ASN A 153 -0.84 -24.94 9.80
N ARG A 154 0.15 -24.86 8.90
CA ARG A 154 0.01 -24.15 7.62
C ARG A 154 -1.16 -24.65 6.77
N SER A 155 -1.51 -25.94 6.85
CA SER A 155 -2.67 -26.53 6.16
C SER A 155 -3.97 -25.79 6.50
N ASP A 156 -4.11 -25.38 7.76
CA ASP A 156 -5.35 -24.87 8.32
C ASP A 156 -5.64 -23.44 7.81
N ILE A 157 -4.58 -22.68 7.52
CA ILE A 157 -4.68 -21.31 7.03
C ILE A 157 -4.50 -21.17 5.52
N ARG A 158 -3.94 -22.19 4.83
CA ARG A 158 -3.47 -22.08 3.42
C ARG A 158 -4.54 -21.53 2.46
N LYS A 159 -5.77 -22.06 2.53
CA LYS A 159 -6.86 -21.68 1.63
C LYS A 159 -7.23 -20.21 1.83
N ASN A 160 -7.42 -19.80 3.09
CA ASN A 160 -7.83 -18.45 3.44
C ASN A 160 -6.70 -17.45 3.22
N LEU A 161 -5.45 -17.83 3.51
CA LEU A 161 -4.27 -17.01 3.23
C LEU A 161 -4.17 -16.66 1.74
N ARG A 162 -4.32 -17.65 0.86
CA ARG A 162 -4.35 -17.43 -0.60
C ARG A 162 -5.46 -16.47 -1.01
N LYS A 163 -6.70 -16.68 -0.55
CA LYS A 163 -7.84 -15.82 -0.91
C LYS A 163 -7.67 -14.39 -0.39
N MET A 164 -7.25 -14.25 0.87
CA MET A 164 -6.99 -12.95 1.51
C MET A 164 -5.92 -12.16 0.75
N LEU A 165 -4.84 -12.81 0.32
CA LEU A 165 -3.76 -12.11 -0.37
C LEU A 165 -4.04 -11.87 -1.85
N THR A 166 -4.60 -12.84 -2.58
CA THR A 166 -4.68 -12.76 -4.05
C THR A 166 -5.94 -12.08 -4.58
N VAL A 167 -7.06 -12.14 -3.85
CA VAL A 167 -8.33 -11.47 -4.23
C VAL A 167 -8.90 -10.65 -3.07
N SER A 168 -8.05 -10.28 -2.10
CA SER A 168 -8.44 -9.42 -0.98
C SER A 168 -9.65 -9.91 -0.17
N SER A 169 -9.96 -11.22 -0.13
CA SER A 169 -11.24 -11.69 0.44
C SER A 169 -11.43 -11.31 1.91
N ASN A 170 -12.57 -10.69 2.21
CA ASN A 170 -12.95 -10.24 3.54
C ASN A 170 -13.32 -11.43 4.43
N GLN A 171 -14.09 -12.39 3.92
CA GLN A 171 -14.43 -13.58 4.71
C GLN A 171 -13.18 -14.38 5.10
N ALA A 172 -12.26 -14.60 4.15
CA ALA A 172 -11.01 -15.29 4.46
C ALA A 172 -10.18 -14.55 5.52
N THR A 173 -10.22 -13.23 5.52
CA THR A 173 -9.51 -12.40 6.51
C THR A 173 -10.14 -12.50 7.90
N LYS A 174 -11.48 -12.49 7.97
CA LYS A 174 -12.23 -12.70 9.22
C LYS A 174 -11.86 -14.04 9.87
N ASP A 175 -11.88 -15.12 9.09
CA ASP A 175 -11.54 -16.46 9.56
C ASP A 175 -10.09 -16.55 10.10
N LEU A 176 -9.14 -15.88 9.44
CA LEU A 176 -7.74 -15.85 9.85
C LEU A 176 -7.51 -15.00 11.10
N LEU A 177 -8.22 -13.87 11.23
CA LEU A 177 -8.21 -13.08 12.48
C LEU A 177 -8.82 -13.87 13.63
N LYS A 178 -9.93 -14.58 13.38
CA LYS A 178 -10.55 -15.46 14.37
C LYS A 178 -9.57 -16.56 14.82
N THR A 179 -8.81 -17.15 13.89
CA THR A 179 -7.76 -18.12 14.24
C THR A 179 -6.77 -17.54 15.25
N LEU A 180 -6.30 -16.30 15.05
CA LEU A 180 -5.41 -15.64 16.01
C LEU A 180 -6.08 -15.27 17.34
N HIS A 181 -7.37 -14.95 17.33
CA HIS A 181 -8.14 -14.72 18.56
C HIS A 181 -8.31 -16.00 19.36
N ASP A 182 -8.67 -17.11 18.72
CA ASP A 182 -8.88 -18.43 19.34
C ASP A 182 -7.61 -18.92 20.07
N ILE A 183 -6.42 -18.58 19.55
CA ILE A 183 -5.14 -18.92 20.18
C ILE A 183 -4.54 -17.78 21.04
N GLY A 184 -5.28 -16.68 21.25
CA GLY A 184 -4.86 -15.57 22.13
C GLY A 184 -3.68 -14.74 21.61
N ARG A 185 -3.50 -14.62 20.29
CA ARG A 185 -2.27 -14.07 19.67
C ARG A 185 -2.38 -12.72 19.00
N ILE A 186 -3.55 -12.09 18.94
CA ILE A 186 -3.70 -10.70 18.46
C ILE A 186 -2.81 -9.72 19.25
N GLY A 187 -2.78 -9.82 20.58
CA GLY A 187 -1.89 -8.97 21.40
C GLY A 187 -0.40 -9.25 21.13
N ALA A 188 -0.06 -10.51 20.84
CA ALA A 188 1.32 -10.89 20.55
C ALA A 188 1.80 -10.38 19.17
N MET A 189 0.89 -10.32 18.18
CA MET A 189 1.12 -9.71 16.87
C MET A 189 1.49 -8.24 16.99
N ASN A 190 0.66 -7.44 17.67
CA ASN A 190 0.93 -6.01 17.87
C ASN A 190 2.25 -5.78 18.63
N ARG A 191 2.53 -6.57 19.67
CA ARG A 191 3.82 -6.52 20.38
C ARG A 191 5.01 -6.93 19.50
N ARG A 192 4.81 -7.87 18.57
CA ARG A 192 5.84 -8.32 17.61
C ARG A 192 6.23 -7.18 16.68
N PHE A 193 5.26 -6.47 16.10
CA PHE A 193 5.52 -5.31 15.26
C PHE A 193 6.21 -4.18 16.04
N LYS A 194 5.75 -3.85 17.25
CA LYS A 194 6.43 -2.86 18.10
C LYS A 194 7.89 -3.22 18.36
N ARG A 195 8.21 -4.48 18.68
CA ARG A 195 9.60 -4.93 18.89
C ARG A 195 10.46 -4.81 17.64
N LEU A 196 9.90 -5.04 16.45
CA LEU A 196 10.61 -4.87 15.19
C LEU A 196 10.86 -3.40 14.82
N GLY A 197 10.35 -2.44 15.61
CA GLY A 197 10.36 -1.02 15.23
C GLY A 197 9.34 -0.72 14.12
N LEU A 198 8.23 -1.47 14.10
CA LEU A 198 7.08 -1.32 13.20
C LEU A 198 5.81 -0.97 14.01
N GLY A 199 5.98 -0.23 15.11
CA GLY A 199 4.95 -0.05 16.13
C GLY A 199 3.70 0.73 15.69
N ARG A 200 3.73 1.35 14.50
CA ARG A 200 2.58 2.03 13.92
C ARG A 200 1.69 1.08 13.11
N ILE A 201 2.18 -0.12 12.81
CA ILE A 201 1.33 -1.24 12.38
C ILE A 201 0.60 -1.77 13.61
N GLN A 202 -0.69 -1.46 13.70
CA GLN A 202 -1.57 -1.92 14.76
C GLN A 202 -2.83 -2.51 14.15
N ILE A 203 -3.22 -3.70 14.63
CA ILE A 203 -4.50 -4.34 14.32
C ILE A 203 -5.19 -4.55 15.66
N GLU A 204 -6.03 -3.59 16.03
CA GLU A 204 -6.73 -3.55 17.32
C GLU A 204 -8.24 -3.48 17.10
N GLY A 205 -9.01 -3.79 18.15
CA GLY A 205 -10.47 -3.65 18.16
C GLY A 205 -11.23 -4.66 17.29
N THR A 206 -10.56 -5.65 16.70
CA THR A 206 -11.21 -6.70 15.92
C THR A 206 -12.03 -7.61 16.84
N ASP A 207 -13.18 -8.07 16.35
CA ASP A 207 -14.11 -8.90 17.11
C ASP A 207 -13.53 -10.32 17.31
N PRO A 208 -13.38 -10.82 18.56
CA PRO A 208 -12.87 -12.15 18.82
C PRO A 208 -13.77 -13.29 18.33
N THR A 209 -15.08 -13.06 18.20
CA THR A 209 -16.05 -14.07 17.78
C THR A 209 -16.02 -14.29 16.28
N THR A 210 -15.95 -13.19 15.53
CA THR A 210 -16.10 -13.21 14.07
C THR A 210 -14.83 -12.89 13.30
N GLY A 211 -13.81 -12.32 13.95
CA GLY A 211 -12.66 -11.71 13.30
C GLY A 211 -12.99 -10.40 12.56
N GLY A 212 -14.21 -9.87 12.69
CA GLY A 212 -14.68 -8.63 12.05
C GLY A 212 -14.30 -7.34 12.80
N ASN A 213 -15.13 -6.30 12.65
CA ASN A 213 -15.00 -4.97 13.28
C ASN A 213 -13.67 -4.25 12.96
N TRP A 214 -13.36 -4.09 11.68
CA TRP A 214 -12.12 -3.44 11.22
C TRP A 214 -12.24 -1.92 11.23
N GLY A 215 -12.39 -1.35 12.43
CA GLY A 215 -12.68 0.06 12.62
C GLY A 215 -11.58 1.01 12.12
N VAL A 216 -12.01 2.08 11.45
CA VAL A 216 -11.16 3.21 11.07
C VAL A 216 -10.51 3.81 12.32
N GLY A 217 -9.18 3.92 12.30
CA GLY A 217 -8.39 4.40 13.43
C GLY A 217 -8.05 3.34 14.49
N SER A 218 -8.71 2.18 14.50
CA SER A 218 -8.34 1.03 15.34
C SER A 218 -7.28 0.15 14.66
N ILE A 219 -7.36 0.03 13.34
CA ILE A 219 -6.27 -0.51 12.52
C ILE A 219 -5.48 0.67 11.95
N THR A 220 -4.16 0.66 12.15
CA THR A 220 -3.25 1.70 11.67
C THR A 220 -2.04 1.10 10.99
N MET A 221 -1.51 1.81 10.01
CA MET A 221 -0.23 1.54 9.36
C MET A 221 0.38 2.87 8.93
N THR A 222 1.70 2.90 8.77
CA THR A 222 2.42 4.00 8.09
C THR A 222 3.25 3.40 6.97
N SER A 223 3.54 4.18 5.95
CA SER A 223 4.19 3.69 4.74
C SER A 223 5.62 3.23 5.01
N MET A 224 6.37 3.92 5.88
CA MET A 224 7.72 3.46 6.24
C MET A 224 7.70 2.15 7.04
N ASP A 225 6.82 2.01 8.04
CA ASP A 225 6.70 0.73 8.77
C ASP A 225 6.26 -0.41 7.82
N THR A 226 5.42 -0.10 6.84
CA THR A 226 4.96 -1.07 5.82
C THR A 226 6.08 -1.45 4.84
N ALA A 227 6.87 -0.48 4.38
CA ALA A 227 8.03 -0.72 3.52
C ALA A 227 9.08 -1.57 4.23
N LYS A 228 9.36 -1.30 5.52
CA LYS A 228 10.23 -2.14 6.35
C LYS A 228 9.71 -3.57 6.52
N LEU A 229 8.40 -3.74 6.68
CA LEU A 229 7.78 -5.08 6.71
C LEU A 229 8.03 -5.83 5.39
N LEU A 230 7.84 -5.17 4.25
CA LEU A 230 8.12 -5.76 2.93
C LEU A 230 9.61 -6.07 2.74
N TRP A 231 10.49 -5.26 3.33
CA TRP A 231 11.94 -5.53 3.33
C TRP A 231 12.25 -6.82 4.09
N LEU A 232 11.67 -7.02 5.28
CA LEU A 232 11.75 -8.29 6.02
C LEU A 232 11.17 -9.48 5.25
N ILE A 233 10.08 -9.26 4.50
CA ILE A 233 9.43 -10.31 3.70
C ILE A 233 10.34 -10.77 2.57
N GLN A 234 11.08 -9.87 1.95
CA GLN A 234 11.85 -10.20 0.76
C GLN A 234 13.28 -10.66 1.03
N SER A 235 13.88 -10.19 2.13
CA SER A 235 15.24 -10.52 2.53
C SER A 235 15.34 -11.94 3.09
N ASP A 236 16.50 -12.59 2.92
CA ASP A 236 16.75 -13.91 3.52
C ASP A 236 16.52 -13.85 5.05
N PRO A 237 15.59 -14.65 5.62
CA PRO A 237 15.37 -14.69 7.06
C PRO A 237 16.62 -15.09 7.87
N GLN A 238 17.58 -15.78 7.25
CA GLN A 238 18.87 -16.14 7.85
C GLN A 238 20.00 -15.14 7.52
N GLY A 239 19.75 -14.14 6.67
CA GLY A 239 20.72 -13.14 6.25
C GLY A 239 21.13 -12.17 7.38
N PRO A 240 21.96 -11.16 7.08
CA PRO A 240 22.28 -10.11 8.07
C PRO A 240 21.02 -9.35 8.48
N ALA A 241 21.07 -8.72 9.66
CA ALA A 241 19.95 -7.91 10.11
C ALA A 241 19.85 -6.62 9.29
N LEU A 242 18.62 -6.24 8.95
CA LEU A 242 18.35 -5.12 8.05
C LEU A 242 18.43 -3.75 8.75
N TRP A 243 18.09 -3.72 10.04
CA TRP A 243 18.22 -2.54 10.91
C TRP A 243 18.28 -2.96 12.38
N THR A 244 18.51 -1.98 13.26
CA THR A 244 18.52 -2.17 14.72
C THR A 244 17.14 -1.87 15.30
N GLN A 245 16.60 -2.80 16.09
CA GLN A 245 15.34 -2.62 16.83
C GLN A 245 15.48 -1.52 17.89
N PRO A 246 14.36 -0.94 18.39
CA PRO A 246 14.40 0.08 19.45
C PRO A 246 15.11 -0.35 20.75
N ASN A 247 15.21 -1.65 21.02
CA ASN A 247 15.91 -2.20 22.18
C ASN A 247 17.38 -2.57 21.90
N GLY A 248 17.93 -2.15 20.75
CA GLY A 248 19.30 -2.45 20.33
C GLY A 248 19.49 -3.83 19.68
N LYS A 249 18.47 -4.70 19.65
CA LYS A 249 18.59 -6.04 19.05
C LYS A 249 18.51 -5.98 17.52
N PRO A 250 19.09 -6.94 16.79
CA PRO A 250 18.97 -6.98 15.33
C PRO A 250 17.53 -7.27 14.88
N ALA A 251 17.00 -6.53 13.90
CA ALA A 251 15.68 -6.79 13.32
C ALA A 251 15.75 -7.99 12.36
N ARG A 252 14.99 -9.05 12.69
CA ARG A 252 14.98 -10.32 11.95
C ARG A 252 13.56 -10.89 11.85
N SER A 253 13.24 -11.47 10.71
CA SER A 253 12.03 -12.26 10.47
C SER A 253 12.14 -13.63 11.17
N LYS A 254 11.01 -14.21 11.57
CA LYS A 254 10.92 -15.61 12.03
C LYS A 254 10.46 -16.57 10.93
N LEU A 255 10.18 -16.06 9.74
CA LEU A 255 9.79 -16.90 8.61
C LEU A 255 10.88 -17.91 8.28
N ASN A 256 10.51 -19.16 8.06
CA ASN A 256 11.35 -20.08 7.31
C ASN A 256 11.24 -19.77 5.80
N ARG A 257 12.18 -20.29 5.01
CA ARG A 257 12.24 -20.03 3.55
C ARG A 257 10.95 -20.41 2.81
N LYS A 258 10.30 -21.50 3.23
CA LYS A 258 9.06 -21.99 2.59
C LYS A 258 7.88 -21.04 2.84
N ASP A 259 7.72 -20.55 4.06
CA ASP A 259 6.66 -19.61 4.42
C ASP A 259 6.89 -18.24 3.78
N GLN A 260 8.14 -17.80 3.70
CA GLN A 260 8.51 -16.62 2.93
C GLN A 260 8.12 -16.75 1.44
N GLN A 261 8.46 -17.88 0.79
CA GLN A 261 8.11 -18.13 -0.60
C GLN A 261 6.60 -18.19 -0.83
N ILE A 262 5.83 -18.72 0.12
CA ILE A 262 4.36 -18.70 0.05
C ILE A 262 3.84 -17.26 0.07
N LEU A 263 4.37 -16.42 0.96
CA LEU A 263 3.98 -15.02 1.05
C LEU A 263 4.29 -14.27 -0.25
N LEU A 264 5.54 -14.36 -0.73
CA LEU A 264 5.95 -13.73 -1.99
C LEU A 264 5.12 -14.23 -3.17
N LYS A 265 4.90 -15.55 -3.29
CA LYS A 265 4.06 -16.12 -4.35
C LYS A 265 2.67 -15.51 -4.35
N HIS A 266 2.03 -15.37 -3.18
CA HIS A 266 0.68 -14.81 -3.11
C HIS A 266 0.63 -13.31 -3.35
N LEU A 267 1.66 -12.56 -2.96
CA LEU A 267 1.76 -11.13 -3.28
C LEU A 267 2.00 -10.90 -4.78
N GLY A 268 2.78 -11.76 -5.44
CA GLY A 268 2.95 -11.73 -6.91
C GLY A 268 1.75 -12.25 -7.70
N ASP A 269 0.81 -12.93 -7.03
CA ASP A 269 -0.44 -13.44 -7.61
C ASP A 269 -1.63 -12.48 -7.33
N GLN A 270 -1.38 -11.20 -7.03
CA GLN A 270 -2.42 -10.21 -6.73
C GLN A 270 -3.32 -9.97 -7.96
N ALA A 271 -4.64 -10.03 -7.77
CA ALA A 271 -5.61 -9.84 -8.85
C ALA A 271 -5.88 -8.37 -9.18
N PHE A 272 -5.69 -7.47 -8.21
CA PHE A 272 -6.02 -6.05 -8.31
C PHE A 272 -4.78 -5.21 -8.65
N SER A 273 -4.34 -5.23 -9.92
CA SER A 273 -3.26 -4.38 -10.44
C SER A 273 -3.81 -3.09 -11.06
N GLU A 274 -4.42 -2.25 -10.23
CA GLU A 274 -5.19 -1.05 -10.62
C GLU A 274 -4.94 0.20 -9.76
N THR A 275 -4.00 0.14 -8.80
CA THR A 275 -3.69 1.25 -7.89
C THR A 275 -2.40 1.97 -8.30
N LEU A 276 -1.23 1.55 -7.79
CA LEU A 276 0.06 2.12 -8.23
C LEU A 276 0.47 1.61 -9.63
N SER A 277 -0.13 0.50 -10.06
CA SER A 277 -0.04 -0.07 -11.39
C SER A 277 -1.40 -0.02 -12.06
N THR A 278 -1.42 0.04 -13.38
CA THR A 278 -2.62 -0.06 -14.24
C THR A 278 -2.54 -1.26 -15.18
N ALA A 279 -1.73 -2.25 -14.82
CA ALA A 279 -1.46 -3.41 -15.66
C ALA A 279 -2.73 -4.17 -16.10
N ASN A 280 -3.76 -4.22 -15.24
CA ASN A 280 -5.03 -4.86 -15.59
C ASN A 280 -5.81 -4.13 -16.69
N PHE A 281 -5.51 -2.86 -16.95
CA PHE A 281 -6.03 -2.08 -18.09
C PHE A 281 -5.08 -2.13 -19.30
N GLY A 282 -3.98 -2.89 -19.25
CA GLY A 282 -3.00 -2.96 -20.33
C GLY A 282 -2.13 -1.71 -20.50
N VAL A 283 -1.94 -0.92 -19.44
CA VAL A 283 -1.18 0.35 -19.48
C VAL A 283 -0.12 0.38 -18.39
N GLY A 284 1.06 0.95 -18.69
CA GLY A 284 2.10 1.24 -17.71
C GLY A 284 3.37 1.82 -18.35
N GLY A 285 4.27 2.36 -17.52
CA GLY A 285 5.56 2.87 -17.97
C GLY A 285 5.48 4.14 -18.83
N ASN A 286 6.54 4.42 -19.59
CA ASN A 286 6.56 5.47 -20.60
C ASN A 286 6.09 4.89 -21.94
N SER A 287 4.84 5.15 -22.34
CA SER A 287 4.34 4.69 -23.63
C SER A 287 4.94 5.54 -24.76
N ASN A 288 5.91 4.97 -25.49
CA ASN A 288 6.17 5.39 -26.86
C ASN A 288 5.23 4.58 -27.77
N ASP A 289 4.06 5.14 -28.08
CA ASP A 289 3.15 4.91 -29.23
C ASP A 289 2.79 3.47 -29.73
N THR A 290 3.17 2.36 -29.09
CA THR A 290 2.87 1.03 -29.65
C THR A 290 1.55 0.41 -29.21
N LEU A 291 1.01 0.76 -28.03
CA LEU A 291 -0.29 0.28 -27.54
C LEU A 291 -1.22 1.45 -27.24
N LYS A 292 -2.48 1.35 -27.69
CA LYS A 292 -3.50 2.36 -27.43
C LYS A 292 -3.90 2.33 -25.95
N THR A 293 -3.66 3.43 -25.25
CA THR A 293 -4.14 3.62 -23.87
C THR A 293 -5.67 3.74 -23.85
N PRO A 294 -6.39 2.96 -23.01
CA PRO A 294 -7.81 3.14 -22.78
C PRO A 294 -8.12 4.54 -22.25
N ALA A 295 -9.31 5.06 -22.58
CA ALA A 295 -9.72 6.38 -22.12
C ALA A 295 -9.74 6.44 -20.58
N ASN A 296 -9.30 7.57 -20.03
CA ASN A 296 -9.31 7.86 -18.59
C ASN A 296 -8.44 6.92 -17.74
N ILE A 297 -7.44 6.26 -18.32
CA ILE A 297 -6.43 5.48 -17.60
C ILE A 297 -5.07 6.15 -17.76
N GLU A 298 -4.45 6.53 -16.65
CA GLU A 298 -3.06 7.05 -16.64
C GLU A 298 -2.08 5.88 -16.46
N PRO A 299 -0.88 5.93 -17.04
CA PRO A 299 0.10 4.87 -16.87
C PRO A 299 0.59 4.77 -15.42
N GLY A 300 0.55 3.55 -14.89
CA GLY A 300 1.17 3.15 -13.61
C GLY A 300 2.51 2.45 -13.75
N ILE A 301 2.97 1.83 -12.65
CA ILE A 301 4.14 0.93 -12.66
C ILE A 301 3.94 -0.16 -13.74
N PRO A 302 4.89 -0.39 -14.67
CA PRO A 302 4.78 -1.36 -15.76
C PRO A 302 4.94 -2.82 -15.29
N SER A 303 4.08 -3.23 -14.35
CA SER A 303 4.10 -4.57 -13.77
C SER A 303 3.44 -5.60 -14.67
N ARG A 304 3.92 -6.84 -14.65
CA ARG A 304 3.26 -7.97 -15.34
C ARG A 304 1.95 -8.32 -14.67
N VAL A 305 0.92 -8.60 -15.47
CA VAL A 305 -0.32 -9.21 -14.99
C VAL A 305 -0.09 -10.71 -14.76
N PRO A 306 -0.44 -11.27 -13.58
CA PRO A 306 -0.24 -12.69 -13.32
C PRO A 306 -1.07 -13.59 -14.25
N GLN A 307 -0.43 -14.53 -14.94
CA GLN A 307 -1.05 -15.38 -15.96
C GLN A 307 -2.31 -16.11 -15.50
N ARG A 308 -2.40 -16.46 -14.21
CA ARG A 308 -3.55 -17.15 -13.61
C ARG A 308 -4.86 -16.35 -13.68
N TRP A 309 -4.78 -15.05 -13.92
CA TRP A 309 -5.92 -14.15 -13.98
C TRP A 309 -6.32 -13.76 -15.39
N ILE A 310 -5.48 -14.08 -16.38
CA ILE A 310 -5.69 -13.76 -17.78
C ILE A 310 -6.51 -14.89 -18.39
N ASP A 311 -7.71 -14.56 -18.85
CA ASP A 311 -8.53 -15.48 -19.64
C ASP A 311 -7.75 -15.88 -20.91
N PRO A 312 -7.54 -17.18 -21.18
CA PRO A 312 -6.72 -17.60 -22.32
C PRO A 312 -7.38 -17.33 -23.67
N ILE A 313 -8.71 -17.17 -23.71
CA ILE A 313 -9.49 -16.90 -24.91
C ILE A 313 -9.51 -15.40 -25.19
N THR A 314 -10.01 -14.59 -24.25
CA THR A 314 -10.20 -13.15 -24.45
C THR A 314 -8.95 -12.33 -24.15
N GLY A 315 -8.04 -12.85 -23.30
CA GLY A 315 -6.90 -12.09 -22.80
C GLY A 315 -7.25 -11.10 -21.70
N GLU A 316 -8.53 -11.05 -21.27
CA GLU A 316 -9.00 -10.13 -20.24
C GLU A 316 -8.70 -10.66 -18.84
N VAL A 317 -8.59 -9.73 -17.89
CA VAL A 317 -8.51 -10.07 -16.47
C VAL A 317 -9.91 -10.15 -15.88
N LYS A 318 -10.32 -11.36 -15.46
CA LYS A 318 -11.62 -11.62 -14.81
C LYS A 318 -11.47 -12.47 -13.56
N PHE A 319 -12.15 -12.10 -12.48
CA PHE A 319 -12.21 -12.90 -11.27
C PHE A 319 -13.38 -12.52 -10.37
N MET A 320 -13.75 -13.45 -9.47
CA MET A 320 -14.80 -13.22 -8.47
C MET A 320 -14.24 -12.56 -7.21
N TYR A 321 -14.82 -11.44 -6.81
CA TYR A 321 -14.58 -10.74 -5.55
C TYR A 321 -15.87 -10.69 -4.73
N GLU A 322 -15.89 -11.36 -3.57
CA GLU A 322 -17.01 -11.34 -2.61
C GLU A 322 -18.41 -11.60 -3.24
N GLY A 323 -18.46 -12.42 -4.30
CA GLY A 323 -19.71 -12.79 -4.98
C GLY A 323 -20.02 -11.98 -6.25
N PHE A 324 -19.20 -10.98 -6.59
CA PHE A 324 -19.34 -10.17 -7.79
C PHE A 324 -18.18 -10.45 -8.76
N GLU A 325 -18.45 -10.42 -10.06
CA GLU A 325 -17.41 -10.50 -11.07
C GLU A 325 -16.73 -9.14 -11.23
N ILE A 326 -15.40 -9.15 -11.32
CA ILE A 326 -14.58 -8.00 -11.71
C ILE A 326 -14.04 -8.29 -13.11
N ASN A 327 -14.25 -7.36 -14.04
CA ASN A 327 -13.82 -7.48 -15.43
C ASN A 327 -13.18 -6.17 -15.91
N TYR A 328 -11.89 -6.24 -16.25
CA TYR A 328 -11.16 -5.06 -16.75
C TYR A 328 -11.34 -4.79 -18.24
N GLY A 329 -11.89 -5.72 -19.01
CA GLY A 329 -12.32 -5.51 -20.40
C GLY A 329 -11.21 -5.15 -21.40
N GLU A 330 -9.95 -5.42 -21.08
CA GLU A 330 -8.80 -5.18 -21.96
C GLU A 330 -8.00 -6.47 -22.13
N ASP A 331 -7.60 -6.80 -23.37
CA ASP A 331 -6.64 -7.88 -23.63
C ASP A 331 -5.24 -7.44 -23.19
N VAL A 332 -4.78 -7.97 -22.06
CA VAL A 332 -3.50 -7.57 -21.45
C VAL A 332 -2.30 -8.34 -22.01
N ARG A 333 -2.50 -9.32 -22.91
CA ARG A 333 -1.40 -10.15 -23.44
C ARG A 333 -0.39 -9.32 -24.24
N PRO A 334 -0.78 -8.40 -25.13
CA PRO A 334 0.18 -7.52 -25.81
C PRO A 334 0.98 -6.66 -24.83
N TYR A 335 0.33 -6.11 -23.81
CA TYR A 335 0.97 -5.35 -22.74
C TYR A 335 2.00 -6.19 -21.97
N ASN A 336 1.64 -7.40 -21.56
CA ASN A 336 2.54 -8.32 -20.83
C ASN A 336 3.78 -8.73 -21.63
N THR A 337 3.71 -8.68 -22.97
CA THR A 337 4.81 -9.03 -23.88
C THR A 337 5.70 -7.83 -24.20
N SER A 338 5.13 -6.63 -24.35
CA SER A 338 5.83 -5.49 -24.96
C SER A 338 6.11 -4.31 -24.02
N VAL A 339 5.38 -4.20 -22.91
CA VAL A 339 5.48 -3.06 -21.98
C VAL A 339 5.91 -3.52 -20.59
N ALA A 340 5.28 -4.58 -20.08
CA ALA A 340 5.51 -5.03 -18.72
C ALA A 340 6.93 -5.57 -18.52
N ASN A 341 7.73 -4.91 -17.68
CA ASN A 341 9.12 -5.27 -17.37
C ASN A 341 9.40 -5.37 -15.86
N LYS A 342 8.37 -5.24 -15.02
CA LYS A 342 8.46 -5.39 -13.57
C LYS A 342 7.62 -6.54 -13.05
N ASP A 343 8.12 -7.24 -12.04
CA ASP A 343 7.29 -8.08 -11.17
C ASP A 343 6.91 -7.25 -9.94
N PHE A 344 5.61 -7.13 -9.66
CA PHE A 344 5.09 -6.35 -8.52
C PHE A 344 4.42 -7.26 -7.50
N PHE A 345 5.11 -7.51 -6.38
CA PHE A 345 4.64 -8.37 -5.29
C PHE A 345 3.91 -7.51 -4.25
N HIS A 346 2.59 -7.35 -4.39
CA HIS A 346 1.88 -6.28 -3.71
C HIS A 346 0.53 -6.66 -3.07
N LYS A 347 0.06 -5.76 -2.21
CA LYS A 347 -1.28 -5.80 -1.60
C LYS A 347 -1.89 -4.41 -1.65
N THR A 348 -2.99 -4.29 -2.37
CA THR A 348 -3.82 -3.07 -2.40
C THR A 348 -4.86 -3.03 -1.28
N GLY A 349 -5.41 -1.86 -1.00
CA GLY A 349 -6.54 -1.66 -0.12
C GLY A 349 -7.42 -0.49 -0.53
N LEU A 350 -8.71 -0.77 -0.70
CA LEU A 350 -9.75 0.19 -1.05
C LEU A 350 -10.91 0.14 -0.05
N THR A 351 -11.43 1.31 0.30
CA THR A 351 -12.79 1.54 0.79
C THR A 351 -13.32 2.86 0.22
N TYR A 352 -14.51 3.29 0.64
CA TYR A 352 -15.07 4.57 0.22
C TYR A 352 -14.09 5.74 0.44
N ASN A 353 -13.51 5.84 1.64
CA ASN A 353 -12.66 6.97 2.01
C ASN A 353 -11.15 6.71 1.88
N PHE A 354 -10.69 5.49 1.60
CA PHE A 354 -9.27 5.15 1.68
C PHE A 354 -8.77 4.32 0.51
N GLY A 355 -7.57 4.64 0.06
CA GLY A 355 -6.85 3.94 -1.00
C GLY A 355 -5.39 3.72 -0.62
N SER A 356 -4.87 2.53 -0.90
CA SER A 356 -3.50 2.16 -0.51
C SER A 356 -2.97 1.05 -1.39
N ASP A 357 -1.66 1.01 -1.57
CA ASP A 357 -0.98 -0.11 -2.20
C ASP A 357 0.48 -0.14 -1.75
N ALA A 358 1.02 -1.34 -1.56
CA ALA A 358 2.39 -1.51 -1.14
C ALA A 358 2.94 -2.85 -1.64
N GLY A 359 4.18 -2.85 -2.10
CA GLY A 359 4.80 -4.05 -2.61
C GLY A 359 6.29 -3.92 -2.91
N ILE A 360 6.86 -5.05 -3.32
CA ILE A 360 8.25 -5.17 -3.78
C ILE A 360 8.22 -5.17 -5.31
N ILE A 361 9.07 -4.37 -5.93
CA ILE A 361 9.23 -4.29 -7.37
C ILE A 361 10.60 -4.83 -7.75
N ARG A 362 10.62 -5.75 -8.71
CA ARG A 362 11.83 -6.35 -9.28
C ARG A 362 11.79 -6.23 -10.79
N ASN A 363 12.95 -6.17 -11.44
CA ASN A 363 13.00 -6.35 -12.88
C ASN A 363 12.59 -7.79 -13.22
N SER A 364 11.61 -7.96 -14.10
CA SER A 364 11.10 -9.30 -14.46
C SER A 364 12.05 -10.06 -15.39
N GLN A 365 12.99 -9.36 -16.04
CA GLN A 365 13.96 -9.94 -16.98
C GLN A 365 15.30 -10.26 -16.32
N ASP A 366 15.60 -9.63 -15.18
CA ASP A 366 16.85 -9.81 -14.45
C ASP A 366 16.59 -9.88 -12.93
N PRO A 367 16.44 -11.10 -12.38
CA PRO A 367 16.24 -11.30 -10.95
C PRO A 367 17.43 -10.84 -10.08
N ASP A 368 18.61 -10.71 -10.67
CA ASP A 368 19.84 -10.25 -9.99
C ASP A 368 20.04 -8.74 -10.15
N SER A 369 19.03 -8.02 -10.63
CA SER A 369 19.05 -6.56 -10.68
C SER A 369 18.67 -5.92 -9.33
N PRO A 370 19.05 -4.65 -9.10
CA PRO A 370 18.51 -3.85 -8.01
C PRO A 370 16.97 -3.88 -7.95
N SER A 371 16.43 -3.77 -6.74
CA SER A 371 14.98 -3.80 -6.51
C SER A 371 14.57 -2.63 -5.64
N TYR A 372 13.27 -2.31 -5.61
CA TYR A 372 12.75 -1.32 -4.67
C TYR A 372 11.45 -1.77 -4.03
N ILE A 373 11.14 -1.17 -2.90
CA ILE A 373 9.89 -1.34 -2.18
C ILE A 373 9.18 0.01 -2.17
N ILE A 374 7.89 0.00 -2.47
CA ILE A 374 7.03 1.19 -2.37
C ILE A 374 5.87 0.90 -1.42
N SER A 375 5.48 1.90 -0.64
CA SER A 375 4.26 1.87 0.15
C SER A 375 3.56 3.22 0.07
N PHE A 376 2.31 3.19 -0.36
CA PHE A 376 1.42 4.34 -0.49
C PHE A 376 0.16 4.10 0.35
N ILE A 377 -0.16 5.05 1.23
CA ILE A 377 -1.36 5.01 2.08
C ILE A 377 -2.02 6.38 2.03
N SER A 378 -3.31 6.43 1.68
CA SER A 378 -4.04 7.66 1.47
C SER A 378 -5.47 7.62 1.98
N ASN A 379 -6.05 8.80 2.18
CA ASN A 379 -7.49 8.97 2.28
C ASN A 379 -8.15 9.25 0.91
N LEU A 380 -7.58 8.73 -0.19
CA LEU A 380 -8.17 8.79 -1.52
C LEU A 380 -8.75 7.41 -1.88
N GLY A 381 -9.96 7.13 -1.40
CA GLY A 381 -10.76 5.97 -1.82
C GLY A 381 -11.67 6.27 -3.00
N PHE A 382 -12.65 5.39 -3.26
CA PHE A 382 -13.58 5.56 -4.39
C PHE A 382 -14.65 6.66 -4.20
N ARG A 383 -14.66 7.32 -3.04
CA ARG A 383 -15.33 8.62 -2.83
C ARG A 383 -14.82 9.69 -3.80
N TYR A 384 -13.55 9.60 -4.17
CA TYR A 384 -12.89 10.58 -5.02
C TYR A 384 -12.78 10.08 -6.44
N THR A 385 -12.91 10.99 -7.41
CA THR A 385 -12.94 10.62 -8.82
C THR A 385 -12.22 11.65 -9.71
N ASP A 386 -11.98 11.27 -10.95
CA ASP A 386 -11.39 12.14 -11.98
C ASP A 386 -12.48 12.99 -12.67
N PRO A 387 -12.11 14.10 -13.34
CA PRO A 387 -13.08 15.01 -13.96
C PRO A 387 -14.03 14.34 -14.95
N ALA A 388 -13.58 13.27 -15.62
CA ALA A 388 -14.37 12.51 -16.59
C ALA A 388 -15.59 11.79 -15.97
N PHE A 389 -15.63 11.65 -14.65
CA PHE A 389 -16.68 10.93 -13.93
C PHE A 389 -17.37 11.78 -12.86
N ALA A 390 -17.05 13.07 -12.78
CA ALA A 390 -17.47 13.94 -11.70
C ALA A 390 -18.99 14.22 -11.67
N ASP A 391 -19.71 14.06 -12.78
CA ASP A 391 -21.16 14.23 -12.87
C ASP A 391 -21.96 12.95 -12.61
N ARG A 392 -21.29 11.81 -12.43
CA ARG A 392 -21.93 10.50 -12.28
C ARG A 392 -22.73 10.38 -10.99
N LYS A 393 -23.77 9.53 -11.06
CA LYS A 393 -24.63 9.11 -9.93
C LYS A 393 -24.40 7.65 -9.55
N SER A 394 -23.26 7.10 -9.96
CA SER A 394 -22.76 5.77 -9.63
C SER A 394 -21.25 5.84 -9.62
N TYR A 395 -20.59 5.03 -8.78
CA TYR A 395 -19.14 5.03 -8.73
C TYR A 395 -18.54 4.32 -9.96
N PRO A 396 -17.47 4.86 -10.57
CA PRO A 396 -16.78 4.20 -11.68
C PRO A 396 -16.19 2.84 -11.32
N MET A 397 -15.95 2.57 -10.02
CA MET A 397 -15.50 1.25 -9.56
C MET A 397 -16.51 0.11 -9.79
N TYR A 398 -17.76 0.44 -10.10
CA TYR A 398 -18.83 -0.53 -10.38
C TYR A 398 -19.15 -0.64 -11.87
N ASP A 399 -18.37 0.02 -12.74
CA ASP A 399 -18.51 -0.15 -14.17
C ASP A 399 -18.11 -1.59 -14.56
N ASP A 400 -18.93 -2.21 -15.41
CA ASP A 400 -18.64 -3.50 -16.02
C ASP A 400 -18.83 -3.40 -17.54
N PRO A 401 -17.75 -3.54 -18.34
CA PRO A 401 -16.36 -3.71 -17.91
C PRO A 401 -15.70 -2.39 -17.45
N LYS A 402 -14.44 -2.48 -17.01
CA LYS A 402 -13.52 -1.36 -16.70
C LYS A 402 -13.87 -0.60 -15.41
N PRO A 403 -13.87 -1.28 -14.25
CA PRO A 403 -14.08 -0.61 -12.98
C PRO A 403 -12.89 0.28 -12.63
N ILE A 404 -13.08 1.60 -12.68
CA ILE A 404 -12.02 2.56 -12.30
C ILE A 404 -12.20 2.94 -10.83
N ALA A 405 -11.46 2.27 -9.96
CA ALA A 405 -11.65 2.40 -8.52
C ALA A 405 -10.80 3.49 -7.85
N TYR A 406 -9.77 3.98 -8.53
CA TYR A 406 -8.80 4.94 -8.01
C TYR A 406 -8.72 6.16 -8.92
N VAL A 407 -8.50 7.33 -8.31
CA VAL A 407 -8.15 8.53 -9.05
C VAL A 407 -6.83 8.33 -9.79
N GLN A 408 -6.76 8.75 -11.04
CA GLN A 408 -5.64 8.42 -11.93
C GLN A 408 -4.32 9.13 -11.59
N GLU A 409 -4.34 10.08 -10.66
CA GLU A 409 -3.13 10.63 -10.05
C GLU A 409 -2.32 9.60 -9.25
N ILE A 410 -2.96 8.54 -8.73
CA ILE A 410 -2.29 7.48 -7.96
C ILE A 410 -1.40 6.60 -8.86
N PRO A 411 -1.90 6.01 -9.96
CA PRO A 411 -1.02 5.28 -10.87
C PRO A 411 0.04 6.18 -11.51
N ARG A 412 -0.30 7.41 -11.89
CA ARG A 412 0.69 8.39 -12.40
C ARG A 412 1.85 8.60 -11.41
N LEU A 413 1.56 8.70 -10.11
CA LEU A 413 2.58 8.73 -9.06
C LEU A 413 3.41 7.44 -9.03
N GLY A 414 2.78 6.27 -9.15
CA GLY A 414 3.46 4.98 -9.24
C GLY A 414 4.47 4.91 -10.39
N ASN A 415 4.07 5.31 -11.59
CA ASN A 415 4.94 5.39 -12.77
C ASN A 415 6.10 6.36 -12.56
N ASN A 416 5.82 7.56 -12.04
CA ASN A 416 6.88 8.53 -11.73
C ASN A 416 7.91 7.96 -10.75
N VAL A 417 7.47 7.25 -9.70
CA VAL A 417 8.39 6.64 -8.74
C VAL A 417 9.22 5.52 -9.38
N ASP A 418 8.64 4.68 -10.24
CA ASP A 418 9.39 3.64 -10.97
C ASP A 418 10.51 4.25 -11.83
N GLN A 419 10.21 5.31 -12.58
CA GLN A 419 11.21 6.02 -13.39
C GLN A 419 12.33 6.62 -12.53
N LEU A 420 11.98 7.22 -11.39
CA LEU A 420 12.98 7.71 -10.43
C LEU A 420 13.89 6.57 -9.91
N MET A 421 13.38 5.34 -9.81
CA MET A 421 14.15 4.18 -9.36
C MET A 421 15.07 3.67 -10.48
N ASP A 422 14.59 3.60 -11.71
CA ASP A 422 15.42 3.24 -12.87
C ASP A 422 16.58 4.24 -13.05
N ASP A 423 16.33 5.54 -12.89
CA ASP A 423 17.36 6.58 -12.90
C ASP A 423 18.35 6.47 -11.72
N LEU A 424 17.87 6.06 -10.54
CA LEU A 424 18.73 5.80 -9.39
C LEU A 424 19.68 4.62 -9.67
N PHE A 425 19.13 3.50 -10.16
CA PHE A 425 19.89 2.29 -10.43
C PHE A 425 20.89 2.47 -11.58
N GLY A 426 20.49 3.15 -12.67
CA GLY A 426 21.37 3.46 -13.80
C GLY A 426 22.59 4.31 -13.41
N ARG A 427 22.45 5.22 -12.44
CA ARG A 427 23.58 5.99 -11.90
C ARG A 427 24.53 5.12 -11.07
N HIS A 428 23.99 4.16 -10.30
CA HIS A 428 24.82 3.26 -9.50
C HIS A 428 25.60 2.25 -10.34
N THR A 429 25.03 1.75 -11.45
CA THR A 429 25.73 0.86 -12.38
C THR A 429 26.83 1.60 -13.14
N SER A 430 26.58 2.82 -13.60
CA SER A 430 27.56 3.64 -14.34
C SER A 430 28.74 4.11 -13.47
N SER A 431 28.56 4.25 -12.15
CA SER A 431 29.63 4.67 -11.23
C SER A 431 30.66 3.58 -10.89
N LYS A 432 30.43 2.34 -11.33
CA LYS A 432 31.30 1.17 -11.08
C LYS A 432 32.07 0.70 -12.33
N ALA A 433 31.82 1.31 -13.49
CA ALA A 433 32.58 1.13 -14.73
C ALA A 433 33.57 2.30 -14.88
#